data_AF-A0A4S9YWN7-F1
#
_entry.id   AF-A0A4S9YWN7-F1
#
_cell.length_a   1.000
_cell.length_b   1.000
_cell.length_c   1.000
_cell.angle_alpha   90.00
_cell.angle_beta   90.00
_cell.angle_gamma   90.00
#
_symmetry.space_group_name_H-M   'P 1'
#
loop_
_entity.id
_entity.type
_entity.pdbx_description
1 polymer ?
#
loop_
_entity_poly.entity_id
_entity_poly.type
_entity_poly.pdbx_seq_one_letter_code
_entity_poly.pdbx_strand_id
1 'polypeptide(L)'
;SRYSGSHEHLIRKRWRKKTRDQKKAVLEEAWGHNLSESHRPDLTLYVDDSNQESPQSLDAYKWPFINLEDLLQPRMLPMFLSSRGRHHPYSFCHADLTACGLGLSAGKIDKLDMKDHNMAFSRVNASEGYGRIVAAEDAADSSDDGTTGFRLKLGEGLLVLELQQRIWKFLLACAKEITHDVAAESTEATTLDSESHSVPASESAHTTLAASFLEAPYREPAHLNIDRIKSIAAAKRSGIADHIWLLREDPSYFADCVTEWKDHQPEMLLDAEGKKHPIHKTGLTKAFWNRVLRKMITDSYLSLSLWESTYQEVCKLDHLLQKHPDPSPSQNLPEELAFAIKKVRHLLELSSANSIALLKSHVPPSPPMLNYWHREGTSTADHHSSKFR
;
A
#
# COMPACT_ATOMS: atom_id res chain seq x y z
N SER A 1 -29.82 -4.44 11.83
CA SER A 1 -28.56 -5.01 12.38
C SER A 1 -28.66 -6.51 12.77
N ARG A 2 -29.76 -7.01 13.35
CA ARG A 2 -29.85 -8.41 13.86
C ARG A 2 -29.88 -9.56 12.82
N TYR A 3 -30.12 -9.28 11.53
CA TYR A 3 -30.19 -10.32 10.47
C TYR A 3 -28.85 -10.67 9.79
N SER A 4 -27.80 -9.86 10.02
CA SER A 4 -26.52 -9.99 9.29
C SER A 4 -25.63 -11.12 9.82
N GLY A 5 -25.67 -11.42 11.12
CA GLY A 5 -24.80 -12.43 11.76
C GLY A 5 -25.10 -13.89 11.35
N SER A 6 -26.38 -14.23 11.15
CA SER A 6 -26.79 -15.59 10.79
C SER A 6 -26.32 -15.99 9.38
N HIS A 7 -26.46 -15.08 8.41
CA HIS A 7 -26.04 -15.30 7.03
C HIS A 7 -24.52 -15.41 6.88
N GLU A 8 -23.74 -14.65 7.66
CA GLU A 8 -22.28 -14.73 7.59
C GLU A 8 -21.74 -16.08 8.05
N HIS A 9 -22.24 -16.61 9.18
CA HIS A 9 -21.81 -17.91 9.67
C HIS A 9 -22.13 -19.02 8.64
N LEU A 10 -23.31 -18.95 8.03
CA LEU A 10 -23.70 -19.85 6.95
C LEU A 10 -22.77 -19.75 5.74
N ILE A 11 -22.47 -18.54 5.27
CA ILE A 11 -21.54 -18.29 4.15
C ILE A 11 -20.16 -18.89 4.47
N ARG A 12 -19.60 -18.61 5.66
CA ARG A 12 -18.31 -19.17 6.09
C ARG A 12 -18.31 -20.70 6.08
N LYS A 13 -19.36 -21.31 6.64
CA LYS A 13 -19.50 -22.77 6.73
C LYS A 13 -19.61 -23.41 5.34
N ARG A 14 -20.45 -22.85 4.45
CA ARG A 14 -20.64 -23.35 3.08
C ARG A 14 -19.40 -23.13 2.22
N TRP A 15 -18.78 -21.95 2.29
CA TRP A 15 -17.55 -21.65 1.55
C TRP A 15 -16.40 -22.59 1.89
N ARG A 16 -16.22 -22.92 3.19
CA ARG A 16 -15.19 -23.89 3.62
C ARG A 16 -15.42 -25.29 3.08
N LYS A 17 -16.66 -25.70 2.86
CA LYS A 17 -17.02 -27.04 2.36
C LYS A 17 -16.90 -27.18 0.84
N LYS A 18 -16.97 -26.08 0.08
CA LYS A 18 -16.84 -26.11 -1.37
C LYS A 18 -15.42 -26.54 -1.78
N THR A 19 -15.32 -27.37 -2.82
CA THR A 19 -14.04 -27.73 -3.45
C THR A 19 -13.42 -26.53 -4.15
N ARG A 20 -12.14 -26.62 -4.53
CA ARG A 20 -11.46 -25.54 -5.28
C ARG A 20 -12.22 -25.18 -6.56
N ASP A 21 -12.66 -26.18 -7.33
CA ASP A 21 -13.37 -25.96 -8.59
C ASP A 21 -14.76 -25.34 -8.37
N GLN A 22 -15.48 -25.77 -7.33
CA GLN A 22 -16.76 -25.16 -6.96
C GLN A 22 -16.58 -23.70 -6.53
N LYS A 23 -15.51 -23.38 -5.80
CA LYS A 23 -15.20 -21.99 -5.45
C LYS A 23 -14.87 -21.16 -6.68
N LYS A 24 -14.04 -21.70 -7.59
CA LYS A 24 -13.68 -21.05 -8.86
C LYS A 24 -14.93 -20.72 -9.68
N ALA A 25 -15.82 -21.69 -9.87
CA ALA A 25 -17.07 -21.51 -10.60
C ALA A 25 -17.92 -20.37 -10.02
N VAL A 26 -18.11 -20.34 -8.70
CA VAL A 26 -18.86 -19.26 -8.02
C VAL A 26 -18.23 -17.89 -8.26
N LEU A 27 -16.90 -17.78 -8.20
CA LEU A 27 -16.19 -16.51 -8.37
C LEU A 27 -16.27 -16.02 -9.82
N GLU A 28 -16.05 -16.89 -10.80
CA GLU A 28 -16.07 -16.54 -12.22
C GLU A 28 -17.47 -16.22 -12.71
N GLU A 29 -18.49 -16.96 -12.25
CA GLU A 29 -19.89 -16.66 -12.53
C GLU A 29 -20.31 -15.30 -11.93
N ALA A 30 -19.92 -15.03 -10.68
CA ALA A 30 -20.20 -13.76 -10.03
C ALA A 30 -19.48 -12.56 -10.69
N TRP A 31 -18.30 -12.78 -11.26
CA TRP A 31 -17.56 -11.74 -11.96
C TRP A 31 -18.05 -11.54 -13.41
N GLY A 32 -18.50 -12.61 -14.06
CA GLY A 32 -19.02 -12.62 -15.43
C GLY A 32 -17.99 -13.00 -16.50
N HIS A 33 -16.75 -13.32 -16.10
CA HIS A 33 -15.72 -13.92 -16.94
C HIS A 33 -14.63 -14.57 -16.08
N ASN A 34 -13.69 -15.28 -16.72
CA ASN A 34 -12.57 -15.92 -16.04
C ASN A 34 -11.71 -14.89 -15.29
N LEU A 35 -11.39 -15.20 -14.04
CA LEU A 35 -10.53 -14.38 -13.19
C LEU A 35 -9.05 -14.72 -13.42
N SER A 36 -8.15 -13.79 -13.09
CA SER A 36 -6.71 -14.07 -13.12
C SER A 36 -6.34 -15.21 -12.16
N GLU A 37 -5.44 -16.07 -12.58
CA GLU A 37 -4.93 -17.17 -11.77
C GLU A 37 -3.90 -16.72 -10.72
N SER A 38 -3.31 -15.54 -10.87
CA SER A 38 -2.19 -15.05 -10.05
C SER A 38 -2.52 -13.80 -9.24
N HIS A 39 -1.84 -13.67 -8.09
CA HIS A 39 -1.79 -12.48 -7.26
C HIS A 39 -1.16 -11.31 -8.03
N ARG A 40 -1.73 -10.09 -7.88
CA ARG A 40 -1.29 -8.86 -8.57
C ARG A 40 -1.18 -9.03 -10.09
N PRO A 41 -2.29 -9.36 -10.79
CA PRO A 41 -2.30 -9.47 -12.24
C PRO A 41 -1.91 -8.16 -12.94
N ASP A 42 -2.15 -7.02 -12.30
CA ASP A 42 -1.70 -5.70 -12.75
C ASP A 42 -0.18 -5.63 -12.92
N LEU A 43 0.59 -6.25 -12.02
CA LEU A 43 2.05 -6.29 -12.12
C LEU A 43 2.51 -7.20 -13.27
N THR A 44 1.90 -8.37 -13.41
CA THR A 44 2.21 -9.30 -14.51
C THR A 44 2.01 -8.62 -15.86
N LEU A 45 0.85 -7.97 -16.05
CA LEU A 45 0.54 -7.22 -17.27
C LEU A 45 1.49 -6.04 -17.50
N TYR A 46 1.93 -5.36 -16.43
CA TYR A 46 2.85 -4.25 -16.54
C TYR A 46 4.27 -4.72 -16.94
N VAL A 47 4.73 -5.83 -16.38
CA VAL A 47 6.06 -6.41 -16.67
C VAL A 47 6.13 -7.00 -18.08
N ASP A 48 5.06 -7.66 -18.52
CA ASP A 48 5.01 -8.30 -19.85
C ASP A 48 4.89 -7.28 -21.01
N ASP A 49 4.74 -5.99 -20.70
CA ASP A 49 4.55 -4.88 -21.66
C ASP A 49 3.51 -5.19 -22.75
N SER A 50 2.49 -5.98 -22.39
CA SER A 50 1.46 -6.37 -23.33
C SER A 50 0.56 -5.16 -23.57
N ASN A 51 0.78 -4.44 -24.67
CA ASN A 51 -0.09 -3.34 -25.11
C ASN A 51 -1.45 -3.81 -25.65
N GLN A 52 -1.83 -5.07 -25.41
CA GLN A 52 -3.16 -5.56 -25.72
C GLN A 52 -4.16 -5.08 -24.66
N GLU A 53 -4.69 -3.89 -24.89
CA GLU A 53 -5.77 -3.32 -24.09
C GLU A 53 -7.06 -4.09 -24.37
N SER A 54 -7.40 -4.96 -23.42
CA SER A 54 -8.68 -5.65 -23.34
C SER A 54 -9.45 -5.19 -22.10
N PRO A 55 -10.79 -5.29 -22.07
CA PRO A 55 -11.56 -5.02 -20.86
C PRO A 55 -11.05 -5.82 -19.64
N GLN A 56 -10.60 -7.06 -19.85
CA GLN A 56 -10.02 -7.89 -18.79
C GLN A 56 -8.69 -7.35 -18.27
N SER A 57 -7.85 -6.78 -19.15
CA SER A 57 -6.61 -6.12 -18.73
C SER A 57 -6.89 -4.88 -17.87
N LEU A 58 -7.94 -4.11 -18.20
CA LEU A 58 -8.35 -2.95 -17.41
C LEU A 58 -8.90 -3.37 -16.03
N ASP A 59 -9.69 -4.45 -15.98
CA ASP A 59 -10.18 -5.03 -14.73
C ASP A 59 -9.03 -5.43 -13.79
N ALA A 60 -7.94 -6.00 -14.32
CA ALA A 60 -6.76 -6.33 -13.52
C ALA A 60 -6.11 -5.11 -12.87
N TYR A 61 -6.05 -3.97 -13.58
CA TYR A 61 -5.53 -2.71 -13.02
C TYR A 61 -6.49 -2.05 -12.01
N LYS A 62 -7.82 -2.21 -12.19
CA LYS A 62 -8.84 -1.64 -11.30
C LYS A 62 -9.05 -2.48 -10.04
N TRP A 63 -9.06 -3.80 -10.13
CA TRP A 63 -9.29 -4.71 -9.01
C TRP A 63 -8.21 -5.80 -8.91
N PRO A 64 -6.93 -5.44 -8.68
CA PRO A 64 -5.83 -6.41 -8.69
C PRO A 64 -5.95 -7.50 -7.60
N PHE A 65 -6.74 -7.24 -6.56
CA PHE A 65 -7.04 -8.19 -5.49
C PHE A 65 -8.26 -9.10 -5.78
N ILE A 66 -8.93 -8.96 -6.91
CA ILE A 66 -9.98 -9.89 -7.34
C ILE A 66 -9.35 -10.90 -8.31
N ASN A 67 -8.74 -11.93 -7.73
CA ASN A 67 -8.04 -13.01 -8.45
C ASN A 67 -8.27 -14.37 -7.76
N LEU A 68 -7.99 -15.46 -8.46
CA LEU A 68 -8.21 -16.81 -7.96
C LEU A 68 -7.18 -17.23 -6.91
N GLU A 69 -5.92 -16.82 -7.02
CA GLU A 69 -4.86 -17.16 -6.05
C GLU A 69 -5.28 -16.79 -4.63
N ASP A 70 -5.79 -15.57 -4.47
CA ASP A 70 -6.17 -15.01 -3.18
C ASP A 70 -7.56 -15.47 -2.75
N LEU A 71 -8.57 -15.33 -3.61
CA LEU A 71 -9.98 -15.57 -3.22
C LEU A 71 -10.31 -17.05 -2.99
N LEU A 72 -9.53 -17.98 -3.56
CA LEU A 72 -9.69 -19.41 -3.29
C LEU A 72 -9.20 -19.80 -1.88
N GLN A 73 -8.40 -18.95 -1.23
CA GLN A 73 -8.00 -19.17 0.15
C GLN A 73 -9.24 -19.19 1.07
N PRO A 74 -9.32 -20.11 2.06
CA PRO A 74 -10.56 -20.37 2.79
C PRO A 74 -11.16 -19.17 3.54
N ARG A 75 -10.35 -18.14 3.85
CA ARG A 75 -10.75 -17.01 4.70
C ARG A 75 -11.00 -15.71 3.91
N MET A 76 -10.50 -15.58 2.69
CA MET A 76 -10.43 -14.29 1.97
C MET A 76 -11.79 -13.78 1.54
N LEU A 77 -12.55 -14.56 0.76
CA LEU A 77 -13.91 -14.16 0.35
C LEU A 77 -14.85 -13.91 1.56
N PRO A 78 -14.91 -14.79 2.59
CA PRO A 78 -15.74 -14.50 3.76
C PRO A 78 -15.31 -13.26 4.54
N MET A 79 -14.01 -13.00 4.64
CA MET A 79 -13.48 -11.78 5.25
C MET A 79 -13.90 -10.55 4.45
N PHE A 80 -13.81 -10.62 3.12
CA PHE A 80 -14.20 -9.54 2.23
C PHE A 80 -15.68 -9.18 2.35
N LEU A 81 -16.56 -10.20 2.32
CA LEU A 81 -18.00 -10.06 2.54
C LEU A 81 -18.32 -9.47 3.92
N SER A 82 -17.66 -9.98 4.96
CA SER A 82 -17.84 -9.55 6.34
C SER A 82 -17.44 -8.08 6.54
N SER A 83 -16.29 -7.70 5.99
CA SER A 83 -15.75 -6.36 6.05
C SER A 83 -16.65 -5.36 5.32
N ARG A 84 -16.94 -5.61 4.04
CA ARG A 84 -17.79 -4.71 3.23
C ARG A 84 -19.22 -4.66 3.74
N GLY A 85 -19.76 -5.79 4.22
CA GLY A 85 -21.12 -5.88 4.75
C GLY A 85 -21.36 -5.14 6.08
N ARG A 86 -20.30 -4.88 6.86
CA ARG A 86 -20.39 -4.22 8.18
C ARG A 86 -20.04 -2.74 8.18
N HIS A 87 -19.30 -2.28 7.18
CA HIS A 87 -18.76 -0.94 7.15
C HIS A 87 -19.34 -0.14 5.99
N HIS A 88 -19.49 1.17 6.21
CA HIS A 88 -20.00 2.07 5.18
C HIS A 88 -19.00 2.16 4.00
N PRO A 89 -19.45 2.26 2.74
CA PRO A 89 -18.55 2.40 1.58
C PRO A 89 -17.52 3.53 1.72
N TYR A 90 -17.90 4.60 2.43
CA TYR A 90 -17.01 5.71 2.82
C TYR A 90 -15.68 5.26 3.43
N SER A 91 -15.69 4.24 4.30
CA SER A 91 -14.49 3.75 4.97
C SER A 91 -13.46 3.21 3.98
N PHE A 92 -13.88 2.81 2.77
CA PHE A 92 -13.02 2.17 1.77
C PHE A 92 -12.55 3.09 0.66
N CYS A 93 -13.05 4.33 0.54
CA CYS A 93 -12.76 5.19 -0.62
C CYS A 93 -11.27 5.32 -0.92
N HIS A 94 -10.44 5.53 0.10
CA HIS A 94 -8.98 5.65 -0.09
C HIS A 94 -8.33 4.31 -0.42
N ALA A 95 -8.75 3.23 0.24
CA ALA A 95 -8.19 1.90 0.02
C ALA A 95 -8.49 1.40 -1.40
N ASP A 96 -9.73 1.61 -1.86
CA ASP A 96 -10.16 1.29 -3.22
C ASP A 96 -9.35 2.07 -4.25
N LEU A 97 -9.21 3.39 -4.06
CA LEU A 97 -8.42 4.23 -4.97
C LEU A 97 -6.92 3.85 -4.96
N THR A 98 -6.36 3.54 -3.80
CA THR A 98 -4.95 3.15 -3.64
C THR A 98 -4.66 1.80 -4.32
N ALA A 99 -5.62 0.86 -4.28
CA ALA A 99 -5.46 -0.44 -4.91
C ALA A 99 -5.23 -0.34 -6.42
N CYS A 100 -5.79 0.67 -7.09
CA CYS A 100 -5.60 0.92 -8.53
C CYS A 100 -4.34 1.74 -8.85
N GLY A 101 -3.49 2.03 -7.86
CA GLY A 101 -2.39 2.97 -7.97
C GLY A 101 -1.42 2.67 -9.12
N LEU A 102 -1.16 1.38 -9.40
CA LEU A 102 -0.30 0.98 -10.52
C LEU A 102 -0.91 1.40 -11.86
N GLY A 103 -2.18 1.05 -12.11
CA GLY A 103 -2.88 1.39 -13.36
C GLY A 103 -2.97 2.89 -13.59
N LEU A 104 -3.17 3.68 -12.52
CA LEU A 104 -3.14 5.14 -12.58
C LEU A 104 -1.75 5.67 -12.93
N SER A 105 -0.70 5.15 -12.27
CA SER A 105 0.68 5.59 -12.50
C SER A 105 1.22 5.20 -13.86
N ALA A 106 0.77 4.07 -14.41
CA ALA A 106 1.13 3.56 -15.73
C ALA A 106 0.28 4.17 -16.86
N GLY A 107 -0.70 5.03 -16.55
CA GLY A 107 -1.59 5.64 -17.55
C GLY A 107 -2.57 4.64 -18.19
N LYS A 108 -2.81 3.49 -17.56
CA LYS A 108 -3.75 2.46 -18.04
C LYS A 108 -5.19 2.72 -17.60
N ILE A 109 -5.39 3.54 -16.56
CA ILE A 109 -6.70 3.98 -16.11
C ILE A 109 -6.83 5.47 -16.37
N ASP A 110 -7.70 5.82 -17.30
CA ASP A 110 -8.05 7.21 -17.58
C ASP A 110 -8.85 7.83 -16.43
N LYS A 111 -8.51 9.07 -16.09
CA LYS A 111 -9.27 9.88 -15.13
C LYS A 111 -9.82 11.11 -15.83
N LEU A 112 -11.06 11.45 -15.49
CA LEU A 112 -11.64 12.73 -15.89
C LEU A 112 -10.86 13.87 -15.22
N ASP A 113 -10.20 14.70 -16.03
CA ASP A 113 -9.52 15.91 -15.55
C ASP A 113 -10.48 17.11 -15.63
N MET A 114 -11.13 17.42 -14.51
CA MET A 114 -11.93 18.63 -14.34
C MET A 114 -11.40 19.38 -13.13
N LYS A 115 -10.90 20.60 -13.36
CA LYS A 115 -10.14 21.36 -12.35
C LYS A 115 -11.02 22.03 -11.29
N ASP A 116 -12.27 22.36 -11.64
CA ASP A 116 -13.09 23.25 -10.83
C ASP A 116 -14.15 22.50 -10.00
N HIS A 117 -14.13 21.18 -10.01
CA HIS A 117 -15.12 20.35 -9.33
C HIS A 117 -14.44 19.27 -8.48
N ASN A 118 -14.93 19.13 -7.25
CA ASN A 118 -14.58 18.06 -6.34
C ASN A 118 -15.82 17.18 -6.10
N MET A 119 -15.59 15.97 -5.60
CA MET A 119 -16.64 15.07 -5.13
C MET A 119 -16.51 14.88 -3.63
N ALA A 120 -17.58 15.16 -2.90
CA ALA A 120 -17.69 14.96 -1.47
C ALA A 120 -18.31 13.59 -1.16
N PHE A 121 -17.75 12.93 -0.15
CA PHE A 121 -18.25 11.69 0.41
C PHE A 121 -18.57 11.92 1.89
N SER A 122 -19.84 11.81 2.26
CA SER A 122 -20.30 11.92 3.65
C SER A 122 -20.61 10.56 4.25
N ARG A 123 -20.31 10.41 5.56
CA ARG A 123 -20.75 9.27 6.37
C ARG A 123 -22.13 9.52 7.00
N VAL A 124 -22.50 10.77 7.26
CA VAL A 124 -23.65 11.14 8.10
C VAL A 124 -24.96 11.09 7.30
N ASN A 125 -24.94 11.53 6.04
CA ASN A 125 -26.12 11.53 5.15
C ASN A 125 -25.84 10.74 3.88
N ALA A 126 -25.78 9.40 3.97
CA ALA A 126 -25.40 8.52 2.85
C ALA A 126 -26.31 8.66 1.60
N SER A 127 -27.59 9.00 1.77
CA SER A 127 -28.55 9.16 0.67
C SER A 127 -28.43 10.50 -0.08
N GLU A 128 -27.85 11.53 0.54
CA GLU A 128 -27.77 12.89 -0.03
C GLU A 128 -26.33 13.40 -0.22
N GLY A 129 -25.36 12.84 0.51
CA GLY A 129 -23.98 13.32 0.58
C GLY A 129 -22.92 12.34 0.12
N TYR A 130 -23.27 11.14 -0.37
CA TYR A 130 -22.29 10.18 -0.89
C TYR A 130 -22.09 10.35 -2.39
N GLY A 131 -20.93 10.89 -2.80
CA GLY A 131 -20.62 11.13 -4.20
C GLY A 131 -21.20 12.44 -4.75
N ARG A 132 -21.42 13.44 -3.87
CA ARG A 132 -21.99 14.74 -4.27
C ARG A 132 -20.92 15.60 -4.94
N ILE A 133 -21.22 16.13 -6.12
CA ILE A 133 -20.32 17.07 -6.82
C ILE A 133 -20.45 18.46 -6.14
N VAL A 134 -19.31 19.09 -5.86
CA VAL A 134 -19.19 20.42 -5.25
C VAL A 134 -18.19 21.27 -6.03
N ALA A 135 -18.43 22.57 -6.14
CA ALA A 135 -17.47 23.46 -6.79
C ALA A 135 -16.18 23.57 -5.95
N ALA A 136 -15.04 23.80 -6.61
CA ALA A 136 -13.76 23.94 -5.93
C ALA A 136 -13.67 25.22 -5.08
N GLU A 137 -14.37 26.29 -5.48
CA GLU A 137 -14.34 27.61 -4.84
C GLU A 137 -15.11 27.65 -3.51
N ASP A 138 -16.17 26.85 -3.37
CA ASP A 138 -16.93 26.68 -2.11
C ASP A 138 -16.11 26.04 -0.97
N ALA A 139 -14.85 25.67 -1.24
CA ALA A 139 -13.93 25.07 -0.28
C ALA A 139 -13.20 26.06 0.62
N ALA A 140 -13.13 27.34 0.25
CA ALA A 140 -12.39 28.35 1.03
C ALA A 140 -13.28 29.07 2.07
N ASP A 141 -14.58 29.27 1.79
CA ASP A 141 -15.39 30.23 2.55
C ASP A 141 -16.62 29.67 3.29
N SER A 142 -16.93 28.37 3.22
CA SER A 142 -18.12 27.83 3.90
C SER A 142 -17.80 27.20 5.26
N SER A 143 -17.74 28.03 6.30
CA SER A 143 -17.77 27.56 7.69
C SER A 143 -19.13 26.98 8.13
N ASP A 144 -20.14 26.96 7.25
CA ASP A 144 -21.53 26.66 7.62
C ASP A 144 -22.32 25.76 6.64
N ASP A 145 -21.80 25.39 5.46
CA ASP A 145 -22.67 24.74 4.45
C ASP A 145 -22.83 23.21 4.63
N GLY A 146 -23.07 22.65 5.81
CA GLY A 146 -23.56 21.25 5.95
C GLY A 146 -22.79 20.12 5.21
N THR A 147 -21.63 20.38 4.57
CA THR A 147 -20.90 19.48 3.68
C THR A 147 -19.97 18.64 4.54
N THR A 148 -20.55 17.87 5.44
CA THR A 148 -19.80 17.04 6.37
C THR A 148 -19.22 15.85 5.61
N GLY A 149 -17.92 15.87 5.26
CA GLY A 149 -17.33 14.78 4.48
C GLY A 149 -15.92 15.00 3.91
N PHE A 150 -15.32 13.91 3.43
CA PHE A 150 -14.03 13.90 2.74
C PHE A 150 -14.20 14.26 1.26
N ARG A 151 -13.27 15.02 0.67
CA ARG A 151 -13.35 15.50 -0.72
C ARG A 151 -12.22 14.90 -1.58
N LEU A 152 -12.59 14.42 -2.77
CA LEU A 152 -11.66 13.97 -3.83
C LEU A 152 -11.81 14.86 -5.06
N LYS A 153 -10.79 14.87 -5.92
CA LYS A 153 -10.95 15.38 -7.29
C LYS A 153 -12.07 14.61 -7.98
N LEU A 154 -12.84 15.28 -8.85
CA LEU A 154 -14.01 14.65 -9.49
C LEU A 154 -13.67 13.32 -10.18
N GLY A 155 -12.60 13.25 -10.96
CA GLY A 155 -12.18 12.01 -11.64
C GLY A 155 -11.83 10.87 -10.69
N GLU A 156 -11.23 11.18 -9.53
CA GLU A 156 -10.93 10.17 -8.50
C GLU A 156 -12.19 9.72 -7.77
N GLY A 157 -13.10 10.65 -7.49
CA GLY A 157 -14.40 10.34 -6.90
C GLY A 157 -15.25 9.42 -7.78
N LEU A 158 -15.34 9.71 -9.09
CA LEU A 158 -16.04 8.85 -10.05
C LEU A 158 -15.43 7.45 -10.13
N LEU A 159 -14.10 7.36 -10.15
CA LEU A 159 -13.40 6.08 -10.12
C LEU A 159 -13.73 5.30 -8.85
N VAL A 160 -13.73 5.93 -7.67
CA VAL A 160 -14.14 5.28 -6.41
C VAL A 160 -15.56 4.71 -6.50
N LEU A 161 -16.52 5.47 -7.05
CA LEU A 161 -17.89 4.99 -7.22
C LEU A 161 -17.96 3.76 -8.14
N GLU A 162 -17.23 3.79 -9.26
CA GLU A 162 -17.13 2.65 -10.19
C GLU A 162 -16.56 1.41 -9.49
N LEU A 163 -15.43 1.57 -8.80
CA LEU A 163 -14.74 0.49 -8.09
C LEU A 163 -15.67 -0.17 -7.07
N GLN A 164 -16.31 0.65 -6.24
CA GLN A 164 -17.20 0.18 -5.18
C GLN A 164 -18.45 -0.49 -5.74
N GLN A 165 -19.07 0.08 -6.78
CA GLN A 165 -20.25 -0.51 -7.40
C GLN A 165 -19.97 -1.91 -7.93
N ARG A 166 -18.83 -2.10 -8.62
CA ARG A 166 -18.44 -3.41 -9.16
C ARG A 166 -18.14 -4.42 -8.05
N ILE A 167 -17.41 -4.01 -7.01
CA ILE A 167 -17.13 -4.85 -5.83
C ILE A 167 -18.44 -5.31 -5.19
N TRP A 168 -19.39 -4.40 -4.97
CA TRP A 168 -20.67 -4.75 -4.37
C TRP A 168 -21.51 -5.70 -5.23
N LYS A 169 -21.56 -5.49 -6.54
CA LYS A 169 -22.24 -6.42 -7.47
C LYS A 169 -21.63 -7.83 -7.39
N PHE A 170 -20.31 -7.92 -7.43
CA PHE A 170 -19.57 -9.18 -7.32
C PHE A 170 -19.82 -9.89 -5.99
N LEU A 171 -19.68 -9.17 -4.88
CA LEU A 171 -19.88 -9.72 -3.54
C LEU A 171 -21.32 -10.19 -3.32
N LEU A 172 -22.30 -9.41 -3.80
CA LEU A 172 -23.72 -9.79 -3.71
C LEU A 172 -24.02 -11.04 -4.54
N ALA A 173 -23.46 -11.16 -5.75
CA ALA A 173 -23.60 -12.35 -6.58
C ALA A 173 -22.98 -13.58 -5.90
N CYS A 174 -21.76 -13.46 -5.36
CA CYS A 174 -21.13 -14.52 -4.57
C CYS A 174 -22.00 -14.95 -3.38
N ALA A 175 -22.52 -13.99 -2.62
CA ALA A 175 -23.35 -14.27 -1.46
C ALA A 175 -24.62 -15.03 -1.85
N LYS A 176 -25.34 -14.56 -2.88
CA LYS A 176 -26.54 -15.21 -3.41
C LYS A 176 -26.26 -16.65 -3.85
N GLU A 177 -25.18 -16.86 -4.58
CA GLU A 177 -24.81 -18.18 -5.07
C GLU A 177 -24.38 -19.13 -3.94
N ILE A 178 -23.77 -18.62 -2.87
CA ILE A 178 -23.45 -19.43 -1.69
C ILE A 178 -24.72 -19.78 -0.88
N THR A 179 -25.72 -18.90 -0.87
CA THR A 179 -26.96 -19.03 -0.08
C THR A 179 -28.21 -19.34 -0.92
N HIS A 180 -28.05 -19.93 -2.12
CA HIS A 180 -29.14 -20.14 -3.07
C HIS A 180 -30.36 -20.86 -2.48
N ASP A 181 -30.15 -21.79 -1.52
CA ASP A 181 -31.25 -22.56 -0.91
C ASP A 181 -32.03 -21.81 0.17
N VAL A 182 -31.50 -20.72 0.73
CA VAL A 182 -32.07 -20.09 1.94
C VAL A 182 -33.36 -19.33 1.63
N ALA A 183 -33.50 -18.82 0.41
CA ALA A 183 -34.70 -18.10 -0.03
C ALA A 183 -35.91 -19.04 -0.25
N ALA A 184 -35.71 -20.35 -0.39
CA ALA A 184 -36.78 -21.30 -0.66
C ALA A 184 -37.46 -21.86 0.62
N GLU A 185 -36.79 -21.83 1.78
CA GLU A 185 -37.25 -22.61 2.96
C GLU A 185 -37.42 -21.84 4.27
N SER A 186 -37.18 -20.51 4.33
CA SER A 186 -37.20 -19.81 5.63
C SER A 186 -37.96 -18.49 5.63
N THR A 187 -39.29 -18.59 5.72
CA THR A 187 -40.17 -17.53 6.24
C THR A 187 -40.41 -17.71 7.75
N GLU A 188 -39.44 -18.24 8.49
CA GLU A 188 -39.53 -18.33 9.95
C GLU A 188 -38.29 -17.73 10.59
N ALA A 189 -38.48 -16.57 11.20
CA ALA A 189 -37.48 -15.84 11.95
C ALA A 189 -37.09 -16.65 13.20
N THR A 190 -36.10 -17.53 13.06
CA THR A 190 -35.50 -18.19 14.22
C THR A 190 -34.57 -17.19 14.91
N THR A 191 -34.98 -16.73 16.09
CA THR A 191 -34.18 -15.96 17.03
C THR A 191 -33.14 -16.89 17.64
N LEU A 192 -31.93 -16.89 17.08
CA LEU A 192 -30.76 -17.48 17.75
C LEU A 192 -29.86 -16.35 18.22
N ASP A 193 -29.46 -16.47 19.48
CA ASP A 193 -28.78 -15.46 20.27
C ASP A 193 -27.58 -14.83 19.55
N SER A 194 -27.55 -13.51 19.66
CA SER A 194 -26.48 -12.67 19.16
C SER A 194 -25.26 -12.81 20.08
N GLU A 195 -24.53 -13.91 19.99
CA GLU A 195 -23.12 -13.88 20.40
C GLU A 195 -22.37 -13.03 19.39
N SER A 196 -22.07 -11.80 19.81
CA SER A 196 -21.09 -10.92 19.19
C SER A 196 -19.73 -11.59 19.26
N HIS A 197 -19.49 -12.59 18.40
CA HIS A 197 -18.15 -13.00 18.07
C HIS A 197 -17.59 -11.94 17.13
N SER A 198 -17.06 -10.88 17.74
CA SER A 198 -15.87 -10.24 17.21
C SER A 198 -14.96 -11.35 16.70
N VAL A 199 -14.61 -11.31 15.41
CA VAL A 199 -13.45 -12.04 14.91
C VAL A 199 -12.36 -11.80 15.96
N PRO A 200 -11.76 -12.84 16.56
CA PRO A 200 -10.79 -12.60 17.60
C PRO A 200 -9.71 -11.73 16.96
N ALA A 201 -9.61 -10.50 17.41
CA ALA A 201 -8.42 -9.67 17.31
C ALA A 201 -7.36 -10.25 18.26
N SER A 202 -7.22 -11.58 18.27
CA SER A 202 -5.95 -12.18 18.62
C SER A 202 -5.10 -11.93 17.40
N GLU A 203 -4.51 -10.75 17.36
CA GLU A 203 -3.18 -10.58 16.78
C GLU A 203 -2.34 -11.67 17.43
N SER A 204 -2.29 -12.84 16.81
CA SER A 204 -1.26 -13.81 17.10
C SER A 204 0.05 -13.04 17.02
N ALA A 205 0.90 -13.18 18.02
CA ALA A 205 2.14 -12.41 18.20
C ALA A 205 3.09 -12.42 16.98
N HIS A 206 2.79 -13.19 15.92
CA HIS A 206 3.58 -13.30 14.69
C HIS A 206 2.72 -13.33 13.41
N THR A 207 1.76 -12.42 13.22
CA THR A 207 1.26 -12.17 11.86
C THR A 207 2.38 -11.57 11.04
N THR A 208 2.85 -12.28 10.01
CA THR A 208 3.92 -11.78 9.14
C THR A 208 3.46 -10.54 8.39
N LEU A 209 4.40 -9.63 8.08
CA LEU A 209 4.11 -8.44 7.26
C LEU A 209 3.42 -8.84 5.94
N ALA A 210 3.90 -9.90 5.28
CA ALA A 210 3.33 -10.42 4.05
C ALA A 210 1.86 -10.85 4.20
N ALA A 211 1.51 -11.58 5.27
CA ALA A 211 0.12 -11.96 5.53
C ALA A 211 -0.77 -10.73 5.76
N SER A 212 -0.25 -9.71 6.47
CA SER A 212 -0.97 -8.45 6.68
C SER A 212 -1.23 -7.70 5.37
N PHE A 213 -0.27 -7.67 4.45
CA PHE A 213 -0.43 -7.02 3.14
C PHE A 213 -1.42 -7.78 2.26
N LEU A 214 -1.32 -9.11 2.23
CA LEU A 214 -2.20 -9.96 1.45
C LEU A 214 -3.67 -9.78 1.86
N GLU A 215 -3.94 -9.73 3.17
CA GLU A 215 -5.29 -9.63 3.70
C GLU A 215 -5.85 -8.19 3.69
N ALA A 216 -5.00 -7.17 3.51
CA ALA A 216 -5.39 -5.76 3.61
C ALA A 216 -6.57 -5.35 2.70
N PRO A 217 -6.63 -5.75 1.41
CA PRO A 217 -7.74 -5.34 0.53
C PRO A 217 -9.11 -5.90 0.94
N TYR A 218 -9.11 -6.98 1.73
CA TYR A 218 -10.31 -7.70 2.15
C TYR A 218 -10.80 -7.31 3.55
N ARG A 219 -10.03 -6.48 4.27
CA ARG A 219 -10.36 -5.97 5.61
C ARG A 219 -10.85 -4.53 5.56
N GLU A 220 -11.35 -4.05 6.70
CA GLU A 220 -11.53 -2.63 6.89
C GLU A 220 -10.16 -1.96 6.86
N PRO A 221 -10.00 -0.80 6.19
CA PRO A 221 -8.73 -0.10 6.15
C PRO A 221 -8.20 0.18 7.54
N ALA A 222 -6.91 -0.08 7.75
CA ALA A 222 -6.28 0.05 9.06
C ALA A 222 -6.37 1.48 9.59
N HIS A 223 -6.73 1.61 10.86
CA HIS A 223 -6.68 2.88 11.57
C HIS A 223 -5.24 3.25 11.93
N LEU A 224 -5.03 4.55 12.12
CA LEU A 224 -3.74 5.07 12.59
C LEU A 224 -3.41 4.48 13.97
N ASN A 225 -2.32 3.73 14.06
CA ASN A 225 -1.76 3.26 15.31
C ASN A 225 -0.47 4.03 15.60
N ILE A 226 -0.60 5.11 16.37
CA ILE A 226 0.51 6.01 16.67
C ILE A 226 1.61 5.33 17.49
N ASP A 227 1.23 4.45 18.43
CA ASP A 227 2.17 3.69 19.27
C ASP A 227 3.05 2.77 18.43
N ARG A 228 2.48 2.10 17.44
CA ARG A 228 3.23 1.25 16.51
C ARG A 228 4.21 2.07 15.68
N ILE A 229 3.79 3.23 15.16
CA ILE A 229 4.69 4.12 14.39
C ILE A 229 5.84 4.61 15.29
N LYS A 230 5.52 5.04 16.51
CA LYS A 230 6.49 5.49 17.51
C LYS A 230 7.50 4.39 17.86
N SER A 231 7.03 3.17 18.08
CA SER A 231 7.88 2.00 18.35
C SER A 231 8.81 1.68 17.17
N ILE A 232 8.31 1.72 15.94
CA ILE A 232 9.12 1.46 14.73
C ILE A 232 10.17 2.55 14.56
N ALA A 233 9.79 3.82 14.71
CA ALA A 233 10.71 4.95 14.60
C ALA A 233 11.81 4.89 15.67
N ALA A 234 11.44 4.57 16.91
CA ALA A 234 12.39 4.38 18.01
C ALA A 234 13.37 3.22 17.73
N ALA A 235 12.86 2.08 17.27
CA ALA A 235 13.67 0.91 16.94
C ALA A 235 14.64 1.19 15.77
N LYS A 236 14.16 1.86 14.70
CA LYS A 236 15.01 2.27 13.57
C LYS A 236 16.12 3.20 14.02
N ARG A 237 15.78 4.21 14.82
CA ARG A 237 16.73 5.16 15.39
C ARG A 237 17.80 4.47 16.25
N SER A 238 17.39 3.57 17.14
CA SER A 238 18.32 2.79 17.98
C SER A 238 19.23 1.93 17.12
N GLY A 239 18.69 1.17 16.16
CA GLY A 239 19.49 0.30 15.30
C GLY A 239 20.51 1.07 14.46
N ILE A 240 20.21 2.30 14.02
CA ILE A 240 21.18 3.14 13.31
C ILE A 240 22.25 3.69 14.26
N ALA A 241 21.88 4.07 15.48
CA ALA A 241 22.84 4.52 16.49
C ALA A 241 23.82 3.37 16.85
N ASP A 242 23.30 2.16 17.05
CA ASP A 242 24.09 0.96 17.30
C ASP A 242 25.00 0.64 16.10
N HIS A 243 24.48 0.76 14.87
CA HIS A 243 25.28 0.61 13.65
C HIS A 243 26.47 1.60 13.62
N ILE A 244 26.23 2.88 13.90
CA ILE A 244 27.28 3.90 13.94
C ILE A 244 28.29 3.63 15.05
N TRP A 245 27.84 3.13 16.20
CA TRP A 245 28.71 2.72 17.30
C TRP A 245 29.64 1.59 16.88
N LEU A 246 29.10 0.52 16.27
CA LEU A 246 29.89 -0.60 15.77
C LEU A 246 30.89 -0.18 14.68
N LEU A 247 30.52 0.73 13.79
CA LEU A 247 31.45 1.29 12.80
C LEU A 247 32.66 2.01 13.43
N ARG A 248 32.54 2.50 14.68
CA ARG A 248 33.61 3.22 15.39
C ARG A 248 34.45 2.28 16.27
N GLU A 249 33.80 1.34 16.94
CA GLU A 249 34.42 0.53 17.98
C GLU A 249 34.90 -0.85 17.51
N ASP A 250 34.34 -1.40 16.43
CA ASP A 250 34.68 -2.73 15.91
C ASP A 250 35.36 -2.63 14.52
N PRO A 251 36.70 -2.81 14.45
CA PRO A 251 37.42 -2.79 13.18
C PRO A 251 37.01 -3.87 12.19
N SER A 252 36.58 -5.05 12.67
CA SER A 252 36.13 -6.15 11.82
C SER A 252 34.77 -5.81 11.21
N TYR A 253 33.83 -5.34 12.02
CA TYR A 253 32.53 -4.85 11.54
C TYR A 253 32.69 -3.71 10.52
N PHE A 254 33.57 -2.76 10.80
CA PHE A 254 33.89 -1.68 9.86
C PHE A 254 34.43 -2.23 8.52
N ALA A 255 35.38 -3.17 8.56
CA ALA A 255 35.94 -3.77 7.35
C ALA A 255 34.88 -4.52 6.52
N ASP A 256 33.97 -5.24 7.18
CA ASP A 256 32.87 -5.95 6.54
C ASP A 256 31.91 -4.96 5.86
N CYS A 257 31.47 -3.90 6.56
CA CYS A 257 30.62 -2.87 5.99
C CYS A 257 31.27 -2.14 4.80
N VAL A 258 32.56 -1.80 4.90
CA VAL A 258 33.29 -1.18 3.79
C VAL A 258 33.35 -2.09 2.57
N THR A 259 33.54 -3.40 2.80
CA THR A 259 33.55 -4.40 1.73
C THR A 259 32.19 -4.53 1.07
N GLU A 260 31.11 -4.59 1.86
CA GLU A 260 29.74 -4.62 1.36
C GLU A 260 29.42 -3.36 0.53
N TRP A 261 29.71 -2.17 1.05
CA TRP A 261 29.51 -0.92 0.33
C TRP A 261 30.33 -0.86 -0.97
N LYS A 262 31.56 -1.38 -0.95
CA LYS A 262 32.43 -1.49 -2.12
C LYS A 262 31.81 -2.40 -3.18
N ASP A 263 31.32 -3.58 -2.78
CA ASP A 263 30.72 -4.56 -3.70
C ASP A 263 29.43 -4.05 -4.35
N HIS A 264 28.71 -3.12 -3.70
CA HIS A 264 27.49 -2.51 -4.23
C HIS A 264 27.72 -1.17 -4.95
N GLN A 265 28.96 -0.85 -5.36
CA GLN A 265 29.23 0.34 -6.17
C GLN A 265 29.04 0.08 -7.67
N PRO A 266 28.46 1.03 -8.43
CA PRO A 266 28.34 0.89 -9.89
C PRO A 266 29.69 0.72 -10.59
N GLU A 267 30.78 1.15 -9.96
CA GLU A 267 32.14 0.92 -10.44
C GLU A 267 32.59 -0.56 -10.41
N MET A 268 31.82 -1.46 -9.80
CA MET A 268 32.03 -2.91 -9.83
C MET A 268 31.45 -3.58 -11.08
N LEU A 269 30.53 -2.91 -11.79
CA LEU A 269 29.96 -3.41 -13.04
C LEU A 269 30.94 -3.31 -14.20
N LEU A 270 30.87 -4.28 -15.10
CA LEU A 270 31.53 -4.20 -16.41
C LEU A 270 30.69 -3.36 -17.36
N ASP A 271 31.33 -2.74 -18.34
CA ASP A 271 30.61 -2.15 -19.48
C ASP A 271 30.16 -3.21 -20.49
N ALA A 272 29.44 -2.77 -21.54
CA ALA A 272 28.95 -3.64 -22.61
C ALA A 272 30.08 -4.41 -23.33
N GLU A 273 31.31 -3.90 -23.29
CA GLU A 273 32.49 -4.56 -23.87
C GLU A 273 33.25 -5.45 -22.87
N GLY A 274 32.70 -5.66 -21.66
CA GLY A 274 33.30 -6.49 -20.62
C GLY A 274 34.50 -5.85 -19.91
N LYS A 275 34.68 -4.52 -20.02
CA LYS A 275 35.81 -3.80 -19.42
C LYS A 275 35.43 -3.24 -18.05
N LYS A 276 36.44 -3.20 -17.17
CA LYS A 276 36.33 -2.64 -15.82
C LYS A 276 36.23 -1.11 -15.84
N HIS A 277 35.63 -0.56 -14.79
CA HIS A 277 35.55 0.88 -14.59
C HIS A 277 36.96 1.53 -14.61
N PRO A 278 37.19 2.67 -15.32
CA PRO A 278 38.49 3.35 -15.37
C PRO A 278 39.06 3.78 -14.02
N ILE A 279 38.24 3.83 -12.97
CA ILE A 279 38.65 4.19 -11.60
C ILE A 279 39.58 3.13 -10.98
N HIS A 280 39.55 1.91 -11.53
CA HIS A 280 40.45 0.81 -11.14
C HIS A 280 41.80 0.88 -11.85
N LYS A 281 42.03 1.84 -12.76
CA LYS A 281 43.35 2.08 -13.33
C LYS A 281 44.31 2.57 -12.25
N THR A 282 45.58 2.22 -12.40
CA THR A 282 46.68 2.63 -11.51
C THR A 282 46.67 4.14 -11.28
N GLY A 283 46.59 4.57 -10.01
CA GLY A 283 46.60 5.97 -9.58
C GLY A 283 45.24 6.53 -9.13
N LEU A 284 44.12 5.88 -9.45
CA LEU A 284 42.76 6.34 -9.08
C LEU A 284 42.10 5.54 -7.93
N THR A 285 42.76 4.48 -7.46
CA THR A 285 42.25 3.58 -6.40
C THR A 285 41.92 4.33 -5.10
N LYS A 286 42.69 5.37 -4.75
CA LYS A 286 42.41 6.21 -3.56
C LYS A 286 41.09 6.98 -3.70
N ALA A 287 40.78 7.47 -4.91
CA ALA A 287 39.54 8.21 -5.16
C ALA A 287 38.31 7.31 -5.03
N PHE A 288 38.41 6.05 -5.49
CA PHE A 288 37.37 5.04 -5.30
C PHE A 288 37.09 4.78 -3.82
N TRP A 289 38.11 4.48 -3.03
CA TRP A 289 37.95 4.21 -1.60
C TRP A 289 37.43 5.42 -0.82
N ASN A 290 37.91 6.63 -1.13
CA ASN A 290 37.38 7.86 -0.54
C ASN A 290 35.86 8.01 -0.79
N ARG A 291 35.39 7.63 -1.99
CA ARG A 291 33.96 7.69 -2.35
C ARG A 291 33.15 6.63 -1.58
N VAL A 292 33.62 5.39 -1.51
CA VAL A 292 32.98 4.30 -0.76
C VAL A 292 32.82 4.71 0.71
N LEU A 293 33.92 5.11 1.35
CA LEU A 293 33.94 5.51 2.76
C LEU A 293 33.06 6.73 3.03
N ARG A 294 33.15 7.77 2.18
CA ARG A 294 32.31 8.96 2.31
C ARG A 294 30.83 8.59 2.26
N LYS A 295 30.42 7.78 1.27
CA LYS A 295 29.01 7.38 1.10
C LYS A 295 28.50 6.59 2.31
N MET A 296 29.22 5.55 2.72
CA MET A 296 28.86 4.72 3.88
C MET A 296 28.64 5.56 5.15
N ILE A 297 29.59 6.44 5.46
CA ILE A 297 29.51 7.30 6.65
C ILE A 297 28.37 8.31 6.51
N THR A 298 28.28 8.99 5.37
CA THR A 298 27.24 10.01 5.13
C THR A 298 25.84 9.41 5.25
N ASP A 299 25.61 8.26 4.62
CA ASP A 299 24.33 7.57 4.64
C ASP A 299 23.90 7.19 6.05
N SER A 300 24.83 6.66 6.86
CA SER A 300 24.57 6.29 8.26
C SER A 300 24.11 7.50 9.09
N TYR A 301 24.83 8.62 9.03
CA TYR A 301 24.49 9.81 9.81
C TYR A 301 23.25 10.55 9.31
N LEU A 302 23.05 10.63 7.99
CA LEU A 302 21.84 11.22 7.43
C LEU A 302 20.61 10.38 7.81
N SER A 303 20.73 9.06 7.78
CA SER A 303 19.69 8.14 8.23
C SER A 303 19.38 8.34 9.72
N LEU A 304 20.39 8.49 10.58
CA LEU A 304 20.17 8.77 12.00
C LEU A 304 19.41 10.10 12.20
N SER A 305 19.85 11.16 11.52
CA SER A 305 19.21 12.48 11.60
C SER A 305 17.75 12.44 11.14
N LEU A 306 17.46 11.70 10.08
CA LEU A 306 16.10 11.52 9.56
C LEU A 306 15.21 10.77 10.55
N TRP A 307 15.69 9.66 11.11
CA TRP A 307 14.91 8.85 12.04
C TRP A 307 14.77 9.48 13.44
N GLU A 308 15.76 10.24 13.90
CA GLU A 308 15.63 11.10 15.09
C GLU A 308 14.54 12.14 14.88
N SER A 309 14.58 12.87 13.76
CA SER A 309 13.55 13.87 13.42
C SER A 309 12.17 13.23 13.31
N THR A 310 12.07 12.07 12.66
CA THR A 310 10.82 11.30 12.52
C THR A 310 10.27 10.91 13.88
N TYR A 311 11.11 10.36 14.76
CA TYR A 311 10.69 9.95 16.10
C TYR A 311 10.17 11.14 16.92
N GLN A 312 10.87 12.28 16.90
CA GLN A 312 10.44 13.49 17.60
C GLN A 312 9.09 14.01 17.10
N GLU A 313 8.88 14.06 15.78
CA GLU A 313 7.62 14.52 15.20
C GLU A 313 6.46 13.55 15.46
N VAL A 314 6.74 12.23 15.49
CA VAL A 314 5.73 11.23 15.90
C VAL A 314 5.35 11.40 17.38
N CYS A 315 6.31 11.67 18.27
CA CYS A 315 6.01 11.95 19.67
C CYS A 315 5.18 13.24 19.86
N LYS A 316 5.46 14.28 19.06
CA LYS A 316 4.65 15.50 19.04
C LYS A 316 3.23 15.22 18.55
N LEU A 317 3.09 14.44 17.48
CA LEU A 317 1.79 14.04 16.95
C LEU A 317 0.98 13.24 17.97
N ASP A 318 1.61 12.28 18.65
CA ASP A 318 0.99 11.51 19.75
C ASP A 318 0.42 12.44 20.84
N HIS A 319 1.21 13.41 21.29
CA HIS A 319 0.75 14.40 22.27
C HIS A 319 -0.42 15.26 21.74
N LEU A 320 -0.39 15.68 20.48
CA LEU A 320 -1.46 16.46 19.86
C LEU A 320 -2.75 15.65 19.67
N LEU A 321 -2.65 14.36 19.34
CA LEU A 321 -3.80 13.45 19.25
C LEU A 321 -4.45 13.24 20.62
N GLN A 322 -3.65 13.17 21.69
CA GLN A 322 -4.18 13.11 23.06
C GLN A 322 -4.88 14.41 23.48
N LYS A 323 -4.38 15.56 23.02
CA LYS A 323 -4.99 16.88 23.26
C LYS A 323 -6.30 17.09 22.48
N HIS A 324 -6.43 16.47 21.31
CA HIS A 324 -7.59 16.57 20.43
C HIS A 324 -8.16 15.17 20.11
N PRO A 325 -8.80 14.49 21.09
CA PRO A 325 -9.39 13.18 20.86
C PRO A 325 -10.58 13.31 19.90
N ASP A 326 -10.61 12.47 18.86
CA ASP A 326 -11.68 12.37 17.86
C ASP A 326 -12.09 13.72 17.22
N PRO A 327 -11.21 14.35 16.42
CA PRO A 327 -11.59 15.52 15.66
C PRO A 327 -12.78 15.17 14.75
N SER A 328 -13.85 15.97 14.85
CA SER A 328 -15.06 15.69 14.08
C SER A 328 -14.74 15.66 12.58
N PRO A 329 -15.16 14.63 11.83
CA PRO A 329 -14.98 14.58 10.38
C PRO A 329 -15.65 15.74 9.62
N SER A 330 -16.51 16.50 10.30
CA SER A 330 -17.23 17.65 9.77
C SER A 330 -16.48 18.98 9.92
N GLN A 331 -15.40 19.03 10.68
CA GLN A 331 -14.64 20.26 10.93
C GLN A 331 -13.22 20.13 10.39
N ASN A 332 -12.65 21.27 9.99
CA ASN A 332 -11.23 21.31 9.67
C ASN A 332 -10.42 20.88 10.90
N LEU A 333 -9.40 20.04 10.68
CA LEU A 333 -8.48 19.68 11.75
C LEU A 333 -7.81 20.96 12.29
N PRO A 334 -7.55 21.03 13.61
CA PRO A 334 -6.71 22.08 14.17
C PRO A 334 -5.42 22.22 13.36
N GLU A 335 -5.01 23.45 13.04
CA GLU A 335 -3.88 23.70 12.14
C GLU A 335 -2.59 23.02 12.63
N GLU A 336 -2.33 23.05 13.94
CA GLU A 336 -1.20 22.38 14.57
C GLU A 336 -1.21 20.85 14.33
N LEU A 337 -2.39 20.23 14.46
CA LEU A 337 -2.56 18.79 14.24
C LEU A 337 -2.43 18.43 12.75
N ALA A 338 -3.05 19.23 11.87
CA ALA A 338 -2.95 19.06 10.42
C ALA A 338 -1.49 19.17 9.94
N PHE A 339 -0.75 20.16 10.46
CA PHE A 339 0.67 20.34 10.15
C PHE A 339 1.51 19.17 10.66
N ALA A 340 1.29 18.72 11.90
CA ALA A 340 2.00 17.57 12.47
C ALA A 340 1.78 16.28 11.65
N ILE A 341 0.54 16.00 11.23
CA ILE A 341 0.22 14.86 10.37
C ILE A 341 0.96 14.96 9.02
N LYS A 342 0.89 16.12 8.35
CA LYS A 342 1.59 16.35 7.08
C LYS A 342 3.11 16.17 7.22
N LYS A 343 3.69 16.67 8.31
CA LYS A 343 5.12 16.59 8.58
C LYS A 343 5.58 15.16 8.84
N VAL A 344 4.87 14.40 9.68
CA VAL A 344 5.16 12.97 9.91
C VAL A 344 5.04 12.20 8.60
N ARG A 345 3.97 12.42 7.83
CA ARG A 345 3.79 11.79 6.51
C ARG A 345 4.96 12.09 5.58
N HIS A 346 5.35 13.35 5.45
CA HIS A 346 6.47 13.77 4.61
C HIS A 346 7.79 13.08 5.00
N LEU A 347 8.10 12.99 6.30
CA LEU A 347 9.32 12.33 6.78
C LEU A 347 9.32 10.82 6.48
N LEU A 348 8.16 10.16 6.60
CA LEU A 348 8.01 8.75 6.25
C LEU A 348 8.13 8.52 4.73
N GLU A 349 7.52 9.38 3.92
CA GLU A 349 7.65 9.35 2.45
C GLU A 349 9.11 9.58 2.01
N LEU A 350 9.80 10.53 2.63
CA LEU A 350 11.22 10.79 2.40
C LEU A 350 12.08 9.57 2.76
N SER A 351 11.81 8.94 3.90
CA SER A 351 12.50 7.71 4.34
C SER A 351 12.29 6.55 3.35
N SER A 352 11.07 6.40 2.84
CA SER A 352 10.74 5.41 1.82
C SER A 352 11.46 5.71 0.49
N ALA A 353 11.44 6.96 0.03
CA ALA A 353 12.10 7.38 -1.19
C ALA A 353 13.62 7.14 -1.14
N ASN A 354 14.25 7.44 -0.01
CA ASN A 354 15.68 7.16 0.21
C ASN A 354 15.98 5.67 0.14
N SER A 355 15.17 4.83 0.78
CA SER A 355 15.32 3.37 0.74
C SER A 355 15.19 2.84 -0.69
N ILE A 356 14.22 3.34 -1.45
CA ILE A 356 14.03 2.97 -2.87
C ILE A 356 15.22 3.43 -3.72
N ALA A 357 15.74 4.63 -3.49
CA ALA A 357 16.90 5.15 -4.21
C ALA A 357 18.17 4.31 -3.94
N LEU A 358 18.37 3.88 -2.69
CA LEU A 358 19.45 2.95 -2.34
C LEU A 358 19.29 1.61 -3.06
N LEU A 359 18.10 1.01 -3.03
CA LEU A 359 17.84 -0.25 -3.76
C LEU A 359 18.11 -0.10 -5.27
N LYS A 360 17.64 0.98 -5.90
CA LYS A 360 17.87 1.24 -7.33
C LYS A 360 19.34 1.42 -7.69
N SER A 361 20.16 1.91 -6.76
CA SER A 361 21.57 2.20 -7.03
C SER A 361 22.53 1.08 -6.58
N HIS A 362 22.17 0.31 -5.56
CA HIS A 362 23.00 -0.74 -4.98
C HIS A 362 22.65 -2.15 -5.49
N VAL A 363 21.39 -2.43 -5.85
CA VAL A 363 21.00 -3.77 -6.33
C VAL A 363 21.65 -4.12 -7.66
N PRO A 364 21.63 -3.26 -8.72
CA PRO A 364 22.26 -3.61 -9.99
C PRO A 364 23.74 -4.02 -9.88
N PRO A 365 24.61 -3.28 -9.15
CA PRO A 365 26.00 -3.69 -8.96
C PRO A 365 26.23 -4.79 -7.93
N SER A 366 25.19 -5.28 -7.24
CA SER A 366 25.38 -6.29 -6.19
C SER A 366 25.97 -7.59 -6.77
N PRO A 367 26.79 -8.35 -6.01
CA PRO A 367 27.44 -9.55 -6.51
C PRO A 367 26.52 -10.58 -7.20
N PRO A 368 25.31 -10.88 -6.69
CA PRO A 368 24.39 -11.81 -7.36
C PRO A 368 23.83 -11.28 -8.68
N MET A 369 23.81 -9.96 -8.87
CA MET A 369 23.17 -9.28 -10.00
C MET A 369 24.16 -8.93 -11.13
N LEU A 370 25.47 -9.07 -10.93
CA LEU A 370 26.51 -8.67 -11.89
C LEU A 370 26.36 -9.26 -13.30
N ASN A 371 25.74 -10.43 -13.44
CA ASN A 371 25.55 -11.08 -14.75
C ASN A 371 24.33 -10.56 -15.52
N TYR A 372 23.45 -9.81 -14.88
CA TYR A 372 22.20 -9.32 -15.46
C TYR A 372 22.26 -7.85 -15.84
N TRP A 373 23.28 -7.14 -15.38
CA TRP A 373 23.42 -5.70 -15.57
C TRP A 373 24.78 -5.35 -16.13
N HIS A 374 24.81 -4.34 -16.97
CA HIS A 374 26.05 -3.72 -17.42
C HIS A 374 25.96 -2.20 -17.29
N ARG A 375 27.13 -1.56 -17.20
CA ARG A 375 27.24 -0.10 -17.12
C ARG A 375 27.10 0.51 -18.52
N GLU A 376 26.17 1.44 -18.69
CA GLU A 376 26.09 2.29 -19.88
C GLU A 376 27.16 3.40 -19.80
N GLY A 377 28.20 3.31 -20.64
CA GLY A 377 29.18 4.38 -20.87
C GLY A 377 30.59 4.13 -20.33
N THR A 378 31.58 4.73 -21.00
CA THR A 378 33.03 4.61 -20.70
C THR A 378 33.63 5.87 -20.08
N SER A 379 32.84 6.95 -19.94
CA SER A 379 33.35 8.25 -19.55
C SER A 379 33.57 8.37 -18.05
N THR A 380 34.74 8.90 -17.68
CA THR A 380 35.03 9.38 -16.33
C THR A 380 34.23 10.63 -15.96
N ALA A 381 33.36 11.17 -16.82
CA ALA A 381 32.60 12.40 -16.56
C ALA A 381 31.15 12.14 -16.10
N ASP A 382 30.58 10.97 -16.40
CA ASP A 382 29.19 10.65 -16.05
C ASP A 382 29.13 9.90 -14.72
N HIS A 383 29.60 10.58 -13.66
CA HIS A 383 29.66 10.04 -12.30
C HIS A 383 28.28 9.81 -11.63
N HIS A 384 27.20 10.11 -12.36
CA HIS A 384 25.81 10.03 -11.94
C HIS A 384 24.93 9.20 -12.89
N SER A 385 25.50 8.47 -13.86
CA SER A 385 24.67 7.58 -14.70
C SER A 385 24.15 6.42 -13.84
N SER A 386 22.93 6.58 -13.34
CA SER A 386 22.10 5.54 -12.74
C SER A 386 21.38 4.73 -13.83
N LYS A 387 21.85 4.79 -15.07
CA LYS A 387 21.31 4.02 -16.19
C LYS A 387 22.08 2.72 -16.27
N PHE A 388 21.41 1.68 -15.82
CA PHE A 388 21.80 0.30 -15.98
C PHE A 388 20.83 -0.31 -16.98
N ARG A 389 21.31 -1.20 -17.84
CA ARG A 389 20.48 -1.94 -18.77
C ARG A 389 20.70 -3.44 -18.63
#